data_AF-A0A445H755-F1
#
_entry.id   AF-A0A445H755-F1
#
_cell.length_a   1.000
_cell.length_b   1.000
_cell.length_c   1.000
_cell.angle_alpha   90.00
_cell.angle_beta   90.00
_cell.angle_gamma   90.00
#
_symmetry.space_group_name_H-M   'P 1'
#
loop_
_entity.id
_entity.type
_entity.pdbx_description
1 polymer ?
#
loop_
_entity_poly.entity_id
_entity_poly.type
_entity_poly.pdbx_seq_one_letter_code
_entity_poly.pdbx_strand_id
1 'polypeptide(L)'
;GKLDLEWSVKVLPVLTDAFDGNLLSLEFDNFAEVHKLYEGGVTLPTNFLSKIAIIPVIKEIFRTDGEQFLKYPPPKVMQVDKSAWMTDEEFARETIAGVNPNVIKILEEFPPRSKLDTQAYGDHTCIITKQHLEPNLGGLTVEHVII
;
A
#
# COMPACT_ATOMS: atom_id res chain seq x y z
N GLY A 1 10.86 -5.29 18.16
CA GLY A 1 12.21 -5.90 18.24
C GLY A 1 13.29 -4.82 18.33
N LYS A 2 14.56 -5.19 18.46
CA LYS A 2 15.70 -4.23 18.54
C LYS A 2 15.73 -3.27 17.34
N LEU A 3 15.37 -3.77 16.16
CA LEU A 3 15.26 -2.98 14.94
C LEU A 3 14.20 -1.87 15.05
N ASP A 4 12.98 -2.22 15.49
CA ASP A 4 11.87 -1.26 15.65
C ASP A 4 12.21 -0.15 16.65
N LEU A 5 13.01 -0.48 17.68
CA LEU A 5 13.49 0.50 18.65
C LEU A 5 14.50 1.46 18.03
N GLU A 6 15.40 0.98 17.16
CA GLU A 6 16.34 1.85 16.44
C GLU A 6 15.64 2.73 15.40
N TRP A 7 14.62 2.22 14.71
CA TRP A 7 13.79 3.01 13.81
C TRP A 7 13.06 4.13 14.54
N SER A 8 12.29 3.78 15.56
CA SER A 8 11.46 4.73 16.30
C SER A 8 12.27 5.81 17.02
N VAL A 9 13.43 5.45 17.60
CA VAL A 9 14.20 6.38 18.45
C VAL A 9 15.26 7.16 17.67
N LYS A 10 15.82 6.60 16.59
CA LYS A 10 16.97 7.22 15.91
C LYS A 10 16.68 7.70 14.49
N VAL A 11 15.75 7.07 13.78
CA VAL A 11 15.46 7.41 12.37
C VAL A 11 14.27 8.34 12.25
N LEU A 12 13.19 8.01 12.96
CA LEU A 12 11.95 8.78 12.91
C LEU A 12 12.19 10.27 13.25
N PRO A 13 12.96 10.64 14.30
CA PRO A 13 13.21 12.06 14.58
C PRO A 13 13.94 12.78 13.45
N VAL A 14 14.85 12.11 12.73
CA VAL A 14 15.59 12.72 11.61
C VAL A 14 14.69 12.95 10.40
N LEU A 15 13.76 12.03 10.14
CA LEU A 15 12.73 12.22 9.13
C LEU A 15 11.76 13.34 9.53
N THR A 16 11.30 13.35 10.78
CA THR A 16 10.45 14.41 11.32
C THR A 16 11.09 15.79 11.16
N ASP A 17 12.35 15.95 11.61
CA ASP A 17 13.11 17.21 11.42
C ASP A 17 13.18 17.62 9.93
N ALA A 18 13.28 16.65 9.01
CA ALA A 18 13.39 16.93 7.58
C ALA A 18 12.06 17.40 6.97
N PHE A 19 10.93 16.87 7.44
CA PHE A 19 9.59 17.37 7.06
C PHE A 19 9.32 18.73 7.70
N ASP A 20 9.58 18.90 9.00
CA ASP A 20 9.37 20.16 9.73
C ASP A 20 10.23 21.30 9.15
N GLY A 21 11.43 20.96 8.65
CA GLY A 21 12.33 21.88 7.96
C GLY A 21 12.01 22.12 6.49
N ASN A 22 10.91 21.58 5.94
CA ASN A 22 10.53 21.63 4.52
C ASN A 22 11.61 21.10 3.56
N LEU A 23 12.46 20.17 4.02
CA LEU A 23 13.44 19.48 3.17
C LEU A 23 12.80 18.32 2.40
N LEU A 24 11.71 17.77 2.94
CA LEU A 24 10.85 16.79 2.30
C LEU A 24 9.41 17.31 2.28
N SER A 25 8.65 16.96 1.24
CA SER A 25 7.22 17.25 1.15
C SER A 25 6.40 16.30 2.02
N LEU A 26 5.39 16.80 2.71
CA LEU A 26 4.47 15.98 3.52
C LEU A 26 3.59 15.04 2.69
N GLU A 27 3.45 15.31 1.40
CA GLU A 27 2.61 14.57 0.46
C GLU A 27 3.39 14.27 -0.83
N PHE A 28 2.96 13.23 -1.55
CA PHE A 28 3.42 12.98 -2.92
C PHE A 28 2.45 13.63 -3.90
N ASP A 29 2.99 14.33 -4.89
CA ASP A 29 2.17 14.99 -5.93
C ASP A 29 1.66 13.99 -6.97
N ASN A 30 2.36 12.87 -7.16
CA ASN A 30 2.04 11.85 -8.16
C ASN A 30 2.79 10.52 -7.93
N PHE A 31 2.45 9.49 -8.71
CA PHE A 31 3.09 8.17 -8.60
C PHE A 31 4.59 8.15 -8.96
N ALA A 32 5.08 9.08 -9.78
CA ALA A 32 6.51 9.12 -10.12
C ALA A 32 7.36 9.47 -8.88
N GLU A 33 6.84 10.28 -7.96
CA GLU A 33 7.53 10.57 -6.70
C GLU A 33 7.61 9.36 -5.78
N VAL A 34 6.55 8.54 -5.76
CA VAL A 34 6.57 7.24 -5.06
C VAL A 34 7.60 6.30 -5.71
N HIS A 35 7.63 6.22 -7.05
CA HIS A 35 8.62 5.41 -7.77
C HIS A 35 10.07 5.85 -7.52
N LYS A 36 10.29 7.15 -7.34
CA LYS A 36 11.62 7.71 -7.06
C LYS A 36 12.26 7.06 -5.83
N LEU A 37 11.48 6.69 -4.81
CA LEU A 37 11.96 5.98 -3.62
C LEU A 37 12.68 4.66 -3.92
N TYR A 38 12.40 4.03 -5.07
CA TYR A 38 12.99 2.73 -5.44
C TYR A 38 14.08 2.86 -6.52
N GLU A 39 14.16 4.01 -7.18
CA GLU A 39 15.05 4.24 -8.33
C GLU A 39 16.20 5.19 -7.99
N GLY A 40 15.86 6.36 -7.43
CA GLY A 40 16.80 7.45 -7.15
C GLY A 40 16.89 7.85 -5.67
N GLY A 41 15.97 7.38 -4.82
CA GLY A 41 15.84 7.81 -3.44
C GLY A 41 15.44 9.30 -3.29
N VAL A 42 15.58 9.80 -2.07
CA VAL A 42 15.44 11.23 -1.73
C VAL A 42 16.79 11.81 -1.37
N THR A 43 16.97 13.10 -1.63
CA THR A 43 18.19 13.82 -1.25
C THR A 43 17.94 14.50 0.08
N LEU A 44 18.81 14.27 1.06
CA LEU A 44 18.83 15.02 2.31
C LEU A 44 20.20 15.67 2.51
N PRO A 45 20.27 16.81 3.21
CA PRO A 45 21.55 17.40 3.62
C PRO A 45 22.40 16.42 4.44
N THR A 46 23.73 16.49 4.27
CA THR A 46 24.67 15.55 4.92
C THR A 46 24.57 15.52 6.45
N ASN A 47 24.21 16.64 7.08
CA ASN A 47 24.01 16.72 8.54
C ASN A 47 22.79 15.93 9.04
N PHE A 48 21.82 15.63 8.17
CA PHE A 48 20.73 14.70 8.49
C PHE A 48 21.20 13.25 8.30
N LEU A 49 21.89 12.98 7.20
CA LEU A 49 22.36 11.63 6.87
C LEU A 49 23.37 11.09 7.87
N SER A 50 24.28 11.92 8.37
CA SER A 50 25.28 11.51 9.35
C SER A 50 24.67 11.02 10.68
N LYS A 51 23.48 11.51 11.08
CA LYS A 51 22.78 11.10 12.31
C LYS A 51 22.33 9.64 12.27
N ILE A 52 22.01 9.13 11.09
CA ILE A 52 21.45 7.79 10.87
C ILE A 52 22.42 6.83 10.20
N ALA A 53 23.45 7.34 9.52
CA ALA A 53 24.48 6.54 8.88
C ALA A 53 25.25 5.63 9.83
N ILE A 54 25.19 5.83 11.15
CA ILE A 54 25.88 4.99 12.14
C ILE A 54 25.13 3.67 12.40
N ILE A 55 23.86 3.57 12.00
CA ILE A 55 23.00 2.42 12.31
C ILE A 55 23.24 1.31 11.27
N PRO A 56 23.77 0.13 11.67
CA PRO A 56 24.22 -0.89 10.72
C PRO A 56 23.11 -1.39 9.77
N VAL A 57 21.90 -1.60 10.28
CA VAL A 57 20.79 -2.13 9.45
C VAL A 57 20.28 -1.09 8.45
N ILE A 58 20.41 0.21 8.76
CA ILE A 58 20.05 1.30 7.84
C ILE A 58 21.03 1.36 6.67
N LYS A 59 22.32 1.07 6.90
CA LYS A 59 23.31 0.96 5.81
C LYS A 59 23.01 -0.20 4.86
N GLU A 60 22.39 -1.27 5.36
CA GLU A 60 22.00 -2.42 4.54
C GLU A 60 20.72 -2.15 3.73
N ILE A 61 19.78 -1.41 4.32
CA ILE A 61 18.50 -1.06 3.67
C ILE A 61 18.66 0.08 2.66
N PHE A 62 19.56 1.03 2.92
CA PHE A 62 19.81 2.16 2.05
C PHE A 62 21.25 2.14 1.53
N ARG A 63 21.39 2.07 0.21
CA ARG A 63 22.68 2.31 -0.45
C ARG A 63 23.04 3.78 -0.31
N THR A 64 23.71 4.15 0.76
CA THR A 64 24.22 5.51 0.96
C THR A 64 25.57 5.63 0.26
N ASP A 65 25.56 5.94 -1.03
CA ASP A 65 26.74 6.48 -1.73
C ASP A 65 27.16 7.86 -1.20
N GLY A 66 26.39 8.41 -0.27
CA GLY A 66 26.62 9.70 0.39
C GLY A 66 25.61 10.76 -0.03
N GLU A 67 24.82 10.51 -1.08
CA GLU A 67 23.92 11.50 -1.68
C GLU A 67 22.47 11.01 -1.79
N GLN A 68 22.23 9.71 -1.96
CA GLN A 68 20.88 9.13 -2.08
C GLN A 68 20.43 8.44 -0.78
N PHE A 69 19.41 9.00 -0.13
CA PHE A 69 18.76 8.46 1.06
C PHE A 69 17.42 7.80 0.71
N LEU A 70 16.89 6.90 1.56
CA LEU A 70 15.62 6.19 1.30
C LEU A 70 15.52 5.50 -0.07
N LYS A 71 16.64 5.03 -0.63
CA LYS A 71 16.62 4.23 -1.85
C LYS A 71 16.29 2.77 -1.50
N TYR A 72 15.01 2.45 -1.49
CA TYR A 72 14.52 1.11 -1.16
C TYR A 72 14.73 0.13 -2.32
N PRO A 73 14.86 -1.18 -2.04
CA PRO A 73 14.78 -2.19 -3.09
C PRO A 73 13.40 -2.14 -3.76
N PRO A 74 13.30 -2.25 -5.10
CA PRO A 74 12.02 -2.27 -5.80
C PRO A 74 11.09 -3.39 -5.31
N PRO A 75 9.82 -3.09 -4.96
CA PRO A 75 8.85 -4.10 -4.55
C PRO A 75 8.63 -5.14 -5.63
N LYS A 76 8.48 -6.41 -5.26
CA LYS A 76 8.34 -7.53 -6.21
C LYS A 76 7.22 -7.32 -7.23
N VAL A 77 6.08 -6.78 -6.79
CA VAL A 77 4.91 -6.51 -7.64
C VAL A 77 5.20 -5.53 -8.78
N MET A 78 6.24 -4.70 -8.65
CA MET A 78 6.60 -3.67 -9.63
C MET A 78 7.88 -3.98 -10.42
N GLN A 79 8.52 -5.14 -10.22
CA GLN A 79 9.80 -5.45 -10.86
C GLN A 79 9.69 -5.73 -12.36
N VAL A 80 8.55 -6.22 -12.81
CA VAL A 80 8.29 -6.54 -14.23
C VAL A 80 7.47 -5.42 -14.89
N ASP A 81 6.39 -4.99 -14.23
CA ASP A 81 5.49 -3.94 -14.69
C ASP A 81 5.16 -3.01 -13.53
N LYS A 82 5.49 -1.72 -13.67
CA LYS A 82 5.31 -0.71 -12.61
C LYS A 82 3.85 -0.30 -12.41
N SER A 83 2.96 -0.66 -13.33
CA SER A 83 1.55 -0.26 -13.36
C SER A 83 0.58 -1.43 -13.18
N ALA A 84 1.04 -2.68 -13.22
CA ALA A 84 0.17 -3.86 -13.11
C ALA A 84 -0.69 -3.88 -11.84
N TRP A 85 -0.19 -3.35 -10.72
CA TRP A 85 -0.94 -3.24 -9.46
C TRP A 85 -2.21 -2.39 -9.55
N MET A 86 -2.37 -1.57 -10.61
CA MET A 86 -3.56 -0.75 -10.84
C MET A 86 -4.68 -1.47 -11.61
N THR A 87 -4.45 -2.71 -12.05
CA THR A 87 -5.40 -3.48 -12.86
C THR A 87 -6.42 -4.21 -11.99
N ASP A 88 -7.64 -4.37 -12.49
CA ASP A 88 -8.68 -5.17 -11.81
C ASP A 88 -8.23 -6.64 -11.70
N GLU A 89 -7.48 -7.14 -12.69
CA GLU A 89 -6.91 -8.48 -12.70
C GLU A 89 -5.95 -8.69 -11.52
N GLU A 90 -4.98 -7.79 -11.31
CA GLU A 90 -4.04 -7.91 -10.19
C GLU A 90 -4.73 -7.68 -8.84
N PHE A 91 -5.65 -6.71 -8.77
CA PHE A 91 -6.48 -6.47 -7.59
C PHE A 91 -7.24 -7.75 -7.16
N ALA A 92 -7.92 -8.41 -8.10
CA ALA A 92 -8.63 -9.66 -7.82
C ALA A 92 -7.66 -10.81 -7.51
N ARG A 93 -6.54 -10.93 -8.26
CA ARG A 93 -5.55 -12.00 -8.05
C ARG A 93 -4.90 -11.93 -6.67
N GLU A 94 -4.64 -10.74 -6.15
CA GLU A 94 -4.07 -10.56 -4.81
C GLU A 94 -4.98 -11.09 -3.69
N THR A 95 -6.31 -11.11 -3.90
CA THR A 95 -7.25 -11.67 -2.91
C THR A 95 -7.11 -13.18 -2.70
N ILE A 96 -6.51 -13.91 -3.66
CA ILE A 96 -6.28 -15.37 -3.61
C ILE A 96 -4.80 -15.77 -3.63
N ALA A 97 -3.90 -14.87 -4.01
CA ALA A 97 -2.46 -15.17 -4.15
C ALA A 97 -1.55 -13.98 -3.76
N GLY A 98 -2.08 -12.98 -3.06
CA GLY A 98 -1.34 -11.82 -2.55
C GLY A 98 -0.86 -12.04 -1.11
N VAL A 99 -0.68 -10.93 -0.39
CA VAL A 99 -0.17 -10.95 1.00
C VAL A 99 -1.16 -11.58 2.00
N ASN A 100 -2.46 -11.48 1.73
CA ASN A 100 -3.51 -11.98 2.61
C ASN A 100 -4.60 -12.77 1.84
N PRO A 101 -4.28 -13.99 1.37
CA PRO A 101 -5.16 -14.76 0.49
C PRO A 101 -6.28 -15.52 1.21
N ASN A 102 -6.50 -15.27 2.51
CA ASN A 102 -7.32 -16.14 3.37
C ASN A 102 -8.68 -15.54 3.77
N VAL A 103 -9.06 -14.40 3.18
CA VAL A 103 -10.24 -13.62 3.62
C VAL A 103 -11.42 -13.72 2.66
N ILE A 104 -11.17 -13.97 1.37
CA ILE A 104 -12.23 -14.05 0.35
C ILE A 104 -13.23 -15.17 0.68
N LYS A 105 -14.52 -14.90 0.45
CA LYS A 105 -15.61 -15.83 0.69
C LYS A 105 -16.51 -15.92 -0.52
N ILE A 106 -17.10 -17.10 -0.73
CA ILE A 106 -18.16 -17.31 -1.70
C ILE A 106 -19.40 -16.57 -1.22
N LEU A 107 -20.09 -15.90 -2.16
CA LEU A 107 -21.35 -15.26 -1.89
C LEU A 107 -22.51 -16.24 -2.16
N GLU A 108 -23.21 -16.64 -1.10
CA GLU A 108 -24.29 -17.63 -1.14
C GLU A 108 -25.68 -16.98 -1.36
N GLU A 109 -25.82 -15.68 -1.10
CA GLU A 109 -27.08 -14.95 -1.31
C GLU A 109 -26.83 -13.55 -1.86
N PHE A 110 -27.78 -13.06 -2.67
CA PHE A 110 -27.74 -11.70 -3.19
C PHE A 110 -29.10 -10.99 -3.04
N PRO A 111 -29.11 -9.72 -2.61
CA PRO A 111 -27.93 -8.92 -2.24
C PRO A 111 -27.32 -9.37 -0.90
N PRO A 112 -26.02 -9.12 -0.66
CA PRO A 112 -25.38 -9.47 0.61
C PRO A 112 -26.04 -8.76 1.77
N ARG A 113 -26.20 -9.47 2.90
CA ARG A 113 -26.82 -8.95 4.12
C ARG A 113 -25.80 -8.78 5.23
N SER A 114 -25.94 -7.68 5.99
CA SER A 114 -25.18 -7.48 7.21
C SER A 114 -25.94 -8.01 8.42
N LYS A 115 -25.19 -8.40 9.46
CA LYS A 115 -25.71 -8.88 10.75
C LYS A 115 -25.57 -7.82 11.86
N LEU A 116 -25.12 -6.61 11.51
CA LEU A 116 -24.94 -5.51 12.46
C LEU A 116 -26.30 -4.99 12.94
N ASP A 117 -26.32 -4.39 14.14
CA ASP A 117 -27.52 -3.79 14.71
C ASP A 117 -27.89 -2.49 13.97
N THR A 118 -29.09 -2.45 13.39
CA THR A 118 -29.60 -1.27 12.68
C THR A 118 -29.84 -0.08 13.61
N GLN A 119 -30.12 -0.30 14.90
CA GLN A 119 -30.29 0.80 15.85
C GLN A 119 -28.96 1.52 16.13
N ALA A 120 -27.85 0.76 16.13
CA ALA A 120 -26.52 1.30 16.36
C ALA A 120 -25.88 1.90 15.10
N TYR A 121 -26.05 1.27 13.94
CA TYR A 121 -25.32 1.60 12.71
C TYR A 121 -26.19 2.16 11.58
N GLY A 122 -27.51 2.28 11.79
CA GLY A 122 -28.46 2.73 10.76
C GLY A 122 -28.81 1.65 9.74
N ASP A 123 -29.54 2.06 8.70
CA ASP A 123 -29.89 1.19 7.58
C ASP A 123 -28.65 0.83 6.76
N HIS A 124 -28.41 -0.47 6.63
CA HIS A 124 -27.30 -1.05 5.88
C HIS A 124 -27.80 -2.05 4.84
N THR A 125 -29.03 -1.86 4.36
CA THR A 125 -29.55 -2.57 3.20
C THR A 125 -28.62 -2.34 2.02
N CYS A 126 -28.14 -3.42 1.42
CA CYS A 126 -27.21 -3.34 0.30
C CYS A 126 -27.87 -2.64 -0.91
N ILE A 127 -27.20 -1.61 -1.42
CA ILE A 127 -27.66 -0.80 -2.57
C ILE A 127 -27.13 -1.32 -3.92
N ILE A 128 -26.29 -2.36 -3.90
CA ILE A 128 -25.80 -3.00 -5.13
C ILE A 128 -26.95 -3.81 -5.71
N THR A 129 -27.33 -3.49 -6.95
CA THR A 129 -28.40 -4.17 -7.67
C THR A 129 -27.83 -5.16 -8.69
N LYS A 130 -28.66 -6.09 -9.18
CA LYS A 130 -28.25 -7.05 -10.22
C LYS A 130 -27.83 -6.31 -11.50
N GLN A 131 -28.53 -5.23 -11.82
CA GLN A 131 -28.27 -4.39 -12.98
C GLN A 131 -26.88 -3.74 -12.96
N HIS A 132 -26.28 -3.55 -11.78
CA HIS A 132 -24.89 -3.06 -11.68
C HIS A 132 -23.86 -4.13 -12.07
N LEU A 133 -24.19 -5.42 -11.93
CA LEU A 133 -23.25 -6.53 -12.06
C LEU A 133 -23.36 -7.25 -13.41
N GLU A 134 -24.59 -7.56 -13.83
CA GLU A 134 -24.87 -8.40 -15.00
C GLU A 134 -24.13 -8.00 -16.29
N PRO A 135 -23.93 -6.70 -16.61
CA PRO A 135 -23.14 -6.30 -17.78
C PRO A 135 -21.70 -6.82 -17.78
N ASN A 136 -21.14 -7.10 -16.60
CA ASN A 136 -19.76 -7.53 -16.40
C ASN A 136 -19.63 -9.03 -16.03
N LEU A 137 -20.73 -9.79 -16.04
CA LEU A 137 -20.72 -11.23 -15.69
C LEU A 137 -20.55 -12.15 -16.92
N GLY A 138 -20.02 -11.64 -18.02
CA GLY A 138 -19.74 -12.46 -19.21
C GLY A 138 -20.98 -13.10 -19.84
N GLY A 139 -22.14 -12.42 -19.73
CA GLY A 139 -23.43 -12.91 -20.24
C GLY A 139 -24.23 -13.78 -19.25
N LEU A 140 -23.73 -13.97 -18.03
CA LEU A 140 -24.46 -14.65 -16.95
C LEU A 140 -25.34 -13.66 -16.17
N THR A 141 -26.44 -14.14 -15.60
CA THR A 141 -27.22 -13.37 -14.61
C THR A 141 -26.67 -13.60 -13.22
N VAL A 142 -27.05 -12.75 -12.26
CA VAL A 142 -26.65 -12.91 -10.87
C VAL A 142 -27.09 -14.27 -10.29
N GLU A 143 -28.26 -14.78 -10.68
CA GLU A 143 -28.76 -16.10 -10.27
C GLU A 143 -27.94 -17.26 -10.83
N HIS A 144 -27.28 -17.10 -11.97
CA HIS A 144 -26.44 -18.15 -12.54
C HIS A 144 -25.11 -18.32 -11.78
N VAL A 145 -24.65 -17.28 -11.08
CA VAL A 145 -23.31 -17.26 -10.44
C VAL A 145 -23.33 -17.37 -8.93
N ILE A 146 -24.50 -17.23 -8.30
CA ILE A 146 -24.69 -17.52 -6.88
C ILE A 146 -24.83 -19.03 -6.71
N ILE A 147 -24.13 -19.56 -5.72
CA ILE A 147 -24.08 -21.00 -5.41
C ILE A 147 -24.93 -21.28 -4.18
#